data_AF-A0A9D5G4Q0-F1
#
_entry.id   AF-A0A9D5G4Q0-F1
#
_cell.length_a   1.000
_cell.length_b   1.000
_cell.length_c   1.000
_cell.angle_alpha   90.00
_cell.angle_beta   90.00
_cell.angle_gamma   90.00
#
_symmetry.space_group_name_H-M   'P 1'
#
loop_
_entity.id
_entity.type
_entity.pdbx_description
1 polymer ?
#
loop_
_entity_poly.entity_id
_entity_poly.type
_entity_poly.pdbx_seq_one_letter_code
_entity_poly.pdbx_strand_id
1 'polypeptide(L)'
;MMTHRAGACLAAALATVVSMTSLGAAPVDRSAAPADQYFGAQKMSALGIRMKIDALGRRYHARTISDDDLLHDASIAEASLRAWAGQYPRDPRLAPAAFHLEQLDQTVQSQAARAQATALLHYIAQKFGKTKYGHLSRLRLAQGFAPLHGESAVTATPNPYASASASSSPSASVSPAVASPAAAPTAGASSAPIPSATPSAAPRK
;
A
#
# COMPACT_ATOMS: atom_id res chain seq x y z
N MET A 1 39.03 -24.52 -34.08
CA MET A 1 40.27 -24.26 -33.32
C MET A 1 39.93 -24.22 -31.84
N MET A 2 40.23 -25.32 -31.15
CA MET A 2 40.02 -25.52 -29.72
C MET A 2 41.21 -24.93 -28.96
N THR A 3 40.97 -24.08 -27.98
CA THR A 3 41.99 -23.73 -26.98
C THR A 3 41.45 -24.02 -25.59
N HIS A 4 41.90 -25.15 -25.04
CA HIS A 4 41.79 -25.51 -23.64
C HIS A 4 42.56 -24.51 -22.77
N ARG A 5 41.96 -24.08 -21.65
CA ARG A 5 42.69 -23.48 -20.54
C ARG A 5 42.37 -24.24 -19.25
N ALA A 6 43.32 -25.08 -18.86
CA ALA A 6 43.50 -25.56 -17.50
C ALA A 6 44.16 -24.45 -16.66
N GLY A 7 43.89 -24.39 -15.36
CA GLY A 7 44.65 -23.50 -14.49
C GLY A 7 44.16 -23.36 -13.05
N ALA A 8 44.81 -24.14 -12.18
CA ALA A 8 45.17 -23.85 -10.79
C ALA A 8 44.07 -23.82 -9.70
N CYS A 9 44.06 -24.92 -8.94
CA CYS A 9 43.59 -25.00 -7.56
C CYS A 9 44.45 -24.11 -6.65
N LEU A 10 43.83 -23.19 -5.92
CA LEU A 10 44.43 -22.54 -4.74
C LEU A 10 43.62 -22.95 -3.52
N ALA A 11 44.21 -23.80 -2.67
CA ALA A 11 43.65 -24.17 -1.37
C ALA A 11 44.00 -23.08 -0.36
N ALA A 12 43.01 -22.26 0.01
CA ALA A 12 43.14 -21.25 1.06
C ALA A 12 42.63 -21.83 2.39
N ALA A 13 43.51 -21.89 3.39
CA ALA A 13 43.20 -22.34 4.73
C ALA A 13 42.26 -21.37 5.44
N LEU A 14 41.10 -21.87 5.87
CA LEU A 14 40.10 -21.15 6.67
C LEU A 14 40.49 -21.23 8.15
N ALA A 15 41.02 -20.12 8.67
CA ALA A 15 41.13 -19.90 10.12
C ALA A 15 39.82 -19.30 10.63
N THR A 16 39.00 -20.12 11.28
CA THR A 16 37.70 -19.71 11.84
C THR A 16 37.91 -19.10 13.22
N VAL A 17 37.99 -17.76 13.28
CA VAL A 17 37.93 -17.02 14.55
C VAL A 17 36.46 -16.92 14.97
N VAL A 18 36.07 -17.66 16.01
CA VAL A 18 34.75 -17.58 16.63
C VAL A 18 34.74 -16.36 17.56
N SER A 19 34.34 -15.21 17.03
CA SER A 19 34.04 -14.03 17.85
C SER A 19 32.67 -14.22 18.51
N MET A 20 32.66 -14.36 19.84
CA MET A 20 31.43 -14.27 20.64
C MET A 20 30.99 -12.81 20.72
N THR A 21 30.27 -12.35 19.71
CA THR A 21 29.56 -11.06 19.73
C THR A 21 28.40 -11.14 20.73
N SER A 22 28.45 -10.27 21.75
CA SER A 22 27.32 -10.08 22.66
C SER A 22 26.09 -9.62 21.85
N LEU A 23 24.94 -10.25 22.11
CA LEU A 23 23.66 -9.76 21.61
C LEU A 23 23.28 -8.51 22.41
N GLY A 24 23.92 -7.39 22.10
CA GLY A 24 23.33 -6.09 22.37
C GLY A 24 22.03 -6.01 21.59
N ALA A 25 20.91 -5.77 22.27
CA ALA A 25 19.65 -5.47 21.61
C ALA A 25 19.88 -4.32 20.63
N ALA A 26 19.93 -4.65 19.34
CA ALA A 26 20.16 -3.66 18.29
C ALA A 26 19.10 -2.57 18.44
N PRO A 27 19.47 -1.28 18.28
CA PRO A 27 18.49 -0.21 18.30
C PRO A 27 17.37 -0.59 17.33
N VAL A 28 16.15 -0.70 17.84
CA VAL A 28 14.99 -1.02 17.04
C VAL A 28 14.92 0.04 15.96
N ASP A 29 15.33 -0.32 14.75
CA ASP A 29 15.36 0.59 13.62
C ASP A 29 13.92 0.96 13.33
N ARG A 30 13.50 2.13 13.84
CA ARG A 30 12.15 2.69 13.61
C ARG A 30 11.88 2.88 12.11
N SER A 31 12.87 2.69 11.25
CA SER A 31 12.68 2.64 9.79
C SER A 31 11.91 1.40 9.33
N ALA A 32 11.89 0.30 10.11
CA ALA A 32 11.14 -0.89 9.77
C ALA A 32 9.70 -0.78 10.31
N ALA A 33 8.74 -0.60 9.40
CA ALA A 33 7.33 -0.49 9.76
C ALA A 33 6.85 -1.77 10.47
N PRO A 34 6.26 -1.67 11.68
CA PRO A 34 5.69 -2.81 12.37
C PRO A 34 4.60 -3.45 11.53
N ALA A 35 4.59 -4.77 11.43
CA ALA A 35 3.62 -5.49 10.59
C ALA A 35 2.16 -5.28 11.06
N ASP A 36 1.97 -5.05 12.36
CA ASP A 36 0.65 -5.07 13.01
C ASP A 36 0.01 -3.69 13.15
N GLN A 37 0.60 -2.64 12.58
CA GLN A 37 0.02 -1.31 12.63
C GLN A 37 -0.89 -1.03 11.44
N TYR A 38 -1.97 -0.31 11.69
CA TYR A 38 -3.04 -0.03 10.73
C TYR A 38 -3.27 1.47 10.65
N PHE A 39 -3.22 2.03 9.44
CA PHE A 39 -3.27 3.48 9.22
C PHE A 39 -4.27 3.90 8.14
N GLY A 40 -4.52 5.22 8.09
CA GLY A 40 -5.47 5.84 7.17
C GLY A 40 -6.92 5.62 7.57
N ALA A 41 -7.83 6.15 6.75
CA ALA A 41 -9.28 6.00 6.94
C ALA A 41 -9.73 4.54 6.91
N GLN A 42 -9.04 3.71 6.12
CA GLN A 42 -9.38 2.30 5.92
C GLN A 42 -8.69 1.35 6.89
N LYS A 43 -7.83 1.85 7.79
CA LYS A 43 -7.06 1.04 8.73
C LYS A 43 -6.37 -0.15 8.02
N MET A 44 -5.64 0.12 6.94
CA MET A 44 -4.95 -0.91 6.16
C MET A 44 -3.46 -0.96 6.52
N SER A 45 -2.92 -2.18 6.64
CA SER A 45 -1.47 -2.40 6.77
C SER A 45 -0.80 -2.44 5.39
N ALA A 46 0.53 -2.32 5.32
CA ALA A 46 1.28 -2.50 4.06
C ALA A 46 0.96 -3.83 3.36
N LEU A 47 0.81 -4.91 4.13
CA LEU A 47 0.42 -6.22 3.59
C LEU A 47 -1.04 -6.20 3.10
N GLY A 48 -1.95 -5.57 3.85
CA GLY A 48 -3.34 -5.41 3.45
C GLY A 48 -3.51 -4.62 2.15
N ILE A 49 -2.71 -3.56 1.96
CA ILE A 49 -2.67 -2.79 0.70
C ILE A 49 -2.31 -3.69 -0.47
N ARG A 50 -1.23 -4.46 -0.36
CA ARG A 50 -0.80 -5.37 -1.42
C ARG A 50 -1.84 -6.46 -1.71
N MET A 51 -2.38 -7.08 -0.67
CA MET A 51 -3.42 -8.10 -0.82
C MET A 51 -4.68 -7.55 -1.49
N LYS A 52 -5.06 -6.29 -1.21
CA LYS A 52 -6.17 -5.61 -1.89
C LYS A 52 -5.87 -5.44 -3.38
N ILE A 53 -4.69 -4.93 -3.74
CA ILE A 53 -4.27 -4.75 -5.15
C ILE A 53 -4.31 -6.10 -5.90
N ASP A 54 -3.72 -7.14 -5.32
CA ASP A 54 -3.69 -8.48 -5.93
C ASP A 54 -5.11 -9.06 -6.08
N ALA A 55 -6.00 -8.83 -5.10
CA ALA A 55 -7.40 -9.25 -5.17
C ALA A 55 -8.18 -8.51 -6.26
N LEU A 56 -7.95 -7.20 -6.43
CA LEU A 56 -8.57 -6.41 -7.49
C LEU A 56 -8.15 -6.91 -8.87
N GLY A 57 -6.85 -7.16 -9.09
CA GLY A 57 -6.36 -7.75 -10.34
C GLY A 57 -7.02 -9.11 -10.65
N ARG A 58 -7.13 -10.01 -9.66
CA ARG A 58 -7.83 -11.29 -9.85
C ARG A 58 -9.31 -11.11 -10.19
N ARG A 59 -10.01 -10.22 -9.48
CA ARG A 59 -11.44 -9.96 -9.74
C ARG A 59 -11.67 -9.37 -11.13
N TYR A 60 -10.78 -8.48 -11.56
CA TYR A 60 -10.83 -7.85 -12.88
C TYR A 60 -10.59 -8.86 -14.00
N HIS A 61 -9.55 -9.69 -13.87
CA HIS A 61 -9.28 -10.76 -14.83
C HIS A 61 -10.40 -11.81 -14.89
N ALA A 62 -11.02 -12.13 -13.75
CA ALA A 62 -12.19 -13.00 -13.68
C ALA A 62 -13.48 -12.32 -14.18
N ARG A 63 -13.43 -11.04 -14.58
CA ARG A 63 -14.58 -10.24 -15.03
C ARG A 63 -15.72 -10.20 -14.00
N THR A 64 -15.37 -10.13 -12.71
CA THR A 64 -16.30 -10.07 -11.56
C THR A 64 -16.45 -8.67 -10.95
N ILE A 65 -15.84 -7.67 -11.58
CA ILE A 65 -15.88 -6.25 -11.19
C ILE A 65 -15.88 -5.42 -12.48
N SER A 66 -16.57 -4.28 -12.46
CA SER A 66 -16.57 -3.33 -13.59
C SER A 66 -15.31 -2.47 -13.62
N ASP A 67 -15.08 -1.76 -14.73
CA ASP A 67 -13.98 -0.77 -14.81
C ASP A 67 -14.13 0.33 -13.76
N ASP A 68 -15.33 0.89 -13.58
CA ASP A 68 -15.59 1.97 -12.63
C ASP A 68 -15.38 1.52 -11.18
N ASP A 69 -15.88 0.33 -10.83
CA ASP A 69 -15.69 -0.26 -9.50
C ASP A 69 -14.20 -0.54 -9.24
N LEU A 70 -13.46 -1.01 -10.25
CA LEU A 70 -12.02 -1.25 -10.14
C LEU A 70 -11.28 0.05 -9.82
N LEU A 71 -11.53 1.12 -10.58
CA LEU A 71 -10.88 2.42 -10.39
C LEU A 71 -11.24 3.04 -9.05
N HIS A 72 -12.50 2.90 -8.62
CA HIS A 72 -12.92 3.33 -7.29
C HIS A 72 -12.13 2.59 -6.20
N ASP A 73 -12.09 1.25 -6.24
CA ASP A 73 -11.39 0.45 -5.25
C ASP A 73 -9.86 0.64 -5.28
N ALA A 74 -9.29 0.85 -6.47
CA ALA A 74 -7.88 1.17 -6.68
C ALA A 74 -7.52 2.50 -6.01
N SER A 75 -8.38 3.53 -6.13
CA SER A 75 -8.17 4.82 -5.46
C SER A 75 -8.13 4.72 -3.92
N ILE A 76 -8.91 3.79 -3.35
CA ILE A 76 -8.89 3.50 -1.90
C ILE A 76 -7.55 2.87 -1.49
N ALA A 77 -7.03 1.95 -2.31
CA ALA A 77 -5.72 1.34 -2.09
C ALA A 77 -4.60 2.39 -2.22
N GLU A 78 -4.70 3.28 -3.19
CA GLU A 78 -3.76 4.40 -3.39
C GLU A 78 -3.73 5.34 -2.17
N ALA A 79 -4.90 5.77 -1.69
CA ALA A 79 -5.00 6.65 -0.54
C ALA A 79 -4.37 6.02 0.71
N SER A 80 -4.61 4.73 0.93
CA SER A 80 -4.01 3.96 2.03
C SER A 80 -2.49 3.84 1.86
N LEU A 81 -2.00 3.63 0.64
CA LEU A 81 -0.57 3.60 0.31
C LEU A 81 0.10 4.94 0.61
N ARG A 82 -0.51 6.05 0.21
CA ARG A 82 0.01 7.41 0.48
C ARG A 82 0.03 7.71 1.98
N ALA A 83 -1.00 7.31 2.72
CA ALA A 83 -1.04 7.46 4.17
C ALA A 83 0.08 6.66 4.85
N TRP A 84 0.31 5.41 4.42
CA TRP A 84 1.42 4.58 4.91
C TRP A 84 2.78 5.20 4.60
N ALA A 85 2.97 5.69 3.38
CA ALA A 85 4.20 6.35 2.96
C ALA A 85 4.49 7.65 3.72
N GLY A 86 3.46 8.33 4.22
CA GLY A 86 3.60 9.50 5.09
C GLY A 86 4.26 9.15 6.43
N GLN A 87 4.00 7.95 6.96
CA GLN A 87 4.53 7.50 8.26
C GLN A 87 5.83 6.71 8.11
N TYR A 88 5.91 5.84 7.10
CA TYR A 88 7.04 4.95 6.84
C TYR A 88 7.58 5.15 5.42
N PRO A 89 8.15 6.32 5.09
CA PRO A 89 8.61 6.64 3.74
C PRO A 89 9.72 5.71 3.22
N ARG A 90 10.39 4.97 4.12
CA ARG A 90 11.47 4.03 3.82
C ARG A 90 11.02 2.57 3.78
N ASP A 91 9.73 2.27 3.94
CA ASP A 91 9.26 0.89 3.88
C ASP A 91 9.51 0.32 2.47
N PRO A 92 10.34 -0.73 2.33
CA PRO A 92 10.69 -1.29 1.02
C PRO A 92 9.48 -1.91 0.29
N ARG A 93 8.37 -2.15 1.00
CA ARG A 93 7.13 -2.70 0.43
C ARG A 93 6.29 -1.68 -0.34
N LEU A 94 6.51 -0.38 -0.15
CA LEU A 94 5.70 0.66 -0.78
C LEU A 94 5.94 0.81 -2.28
N ALA A 95 7.21 0.85 -2.68
CA ALA A 95 7.59 1.00 -4.08
C ALA A 95 7.02 -0.13 -4.99
N PRO A 96 7.14 -1.43 -4.64
CA PRO A 96 6.50 -2.48 -5.43
C PRO A 96 4.98 -2.40 -5.41
N ALA A 97 4.35 -2.09 -4.27
CA ALA A 97 2.89 -1.99 -4.18
C ALA A 97 2.34 -0.87 -5.08
N ALA A 98 2.95 0.31 -5.05
CA ALA A 98 2.56 1.42 -5.91
C ALA A 98 2.74 1.08 -7.40
N PHE A 99 3.83 0.37 -7.75
CA PHE A 99 4.08 -0.05 -9.12
C PHE A 99 3.07 -1.11 -9.58
N HIS A 100 2.67 -2.06 -8.74
CA HIS A 100 1.63 -3.03 -9.09
C HIS A 100 0.24 -2.38 -9.23
N LEU A 101 -0.06 -1.37 -8.41
CA LEU A 101 -1.29 -0.59 -8.55
C LEU A 101 -1.34 0.14 -9.89
N GLU A 102 -0.21 0.73 -10.29
CA GLU A 102 -0.07 1.37 -11.61
C GLU A 102 -0.29 0.38 -12.76
N GLN A 103 0.29 -0.83 -12.65
CA GLN A 103 0.07 -1.88 -13.64
C GLN A 103 -1.39 -2.32 -13.71
N LEU A 104 -2.10 -2.33 -12.59
CA LEU A 104 -3.53 -2.62 -12.54
C LEU A 104 -4.33 -1.53 -13.28
N ASP A 105 -4.04 -0.25 -13.02
CA ASP A 105 -4.71 0.86 -13.72
C ASP A 105 -4.48 0.79 -15.25
N GLN A 106 -3.29 0.38 -15.69
CA GLN A 106 -2.99 0.18 -17.11
C GLN A 106 -3.84 -0.92 -17.78
N THR A 107 -4.45 -1.83 -17.01
CA THR A 107 -5.31 -2.87 -17.58
C THR A 107 -6.67 -2.34 -18.03
N VAL A 108 -7.10 -1.18 -17.52
CA VAL A 108 -8.36 -0.52 -17.91
C VAL A 108 -8.10 0.42 -19.07
N GLN A 109 -8.80 0.24 -20.20
CA GLN A 109 -8.67 1.12 -21.37
C GLN A 109 -9.54 2.39 -21.25
N SER A 110 -9.31 3.17 -20.19
CA SER A 110 -9.97 4.46 -20.00
C SER A 110 -8.96 5.59 -19.82
N GLN A 111 -9.37 6.81 -20.17
CA GLN A 111 -8.54 8.00 -19.98
C GLN A 111 -8.29 8.28 -18.49
N ALA A 112 -9.26 8.00 -17.64
CA ALA A 112 -9.15 8.17 -16.19
C ALA A 112 -8.09 7.24 -15.60
N ALA A 113 -8.11 5.97 -15.98
CA ALA A 113 -7.12 4.99 -15.52
C ALA A 113 -5.70 5.36 -15.96
N ARG A 114 -5.52 5.84 -17.20
CA ARG A 114 -4.22 6.33 -17.68
C ARG A 114 -3.71 7.55 -16.91
N ALA A 115 -4.60 8.48 -16.58
CA ALA A 115 -4.23 9.64 -15.77
C ALA A 115 -3.77 9.21 -14.37
N GLN A 116 -4.46 8.25 -13.75
CA GLN A 116 -4.07 7.67 -12.45
C GLN A 116 -2.73 6.93 -12.53
N ALA A 117 -2.57 6.05 -13.52
CA ALA A 117 -1.32 5.33 -13.77
C ALA A 117 -0.13 6.30 -13.95
N THR A 118 -0.31 7.34 -14.77
CA THR A 118 0.70 8.40 -14.98
C THR A 118 1.06 9.10 -13.66
N ALA A 119 0.06 9.46 -12.85
CA ALA A 119 0.28 10.10 -11.55
C ALA A 119 1.06 9.18 -10.59
N LEU A 120 0.74 7.88 -10.58
CA LEU A 120 1.47 6.87 -9.80
C LEU A 120 2.93 6.74 -10.26
N LEU A 121 3.19 6.67 -11.57
CA LEU A 121 4.57 6.62 -12.08
C LEU A 121 5.39 7.85 -11.65
N HIS A 122 4.82 9.04 -11.74
CA HIS A 122 5.48 10.26 -11.25
C HIS A 122 5.75 10.19 -9.75
N TYR A 123 4.75 9.76 -8.96
CA TYR A 123 4.91 9.57 -7.53
C TYR A 123 6.04 8.59 -7.19
N ILE A 124 6.10 7.44 -7.87
CA ILE A 124 7.14 6.42 -7.64
C ILE A 124 8.52 6.94 -8.04
N ALA A 125 8.63 7.61 -9.19
CA ALA A 125 9.87 8.20 -9.67
C ALA A 125 10.43 9.25 -8.69
N GLN A 126 9.55 10.05 -8.08
CA GLN A 126 9.92 11.11 -7.13
C GLN A 126 10.25 10.54 -5.73
N LYS A 127 9.37 9.71 -5.16
CA LYS A 127 9.51 9.23 -3.77
C LYS A 127 10.46 8.05 -3.63
N PHE A 128 10.49 7.17 -4.64
CA PHE A 128 11.28 5.93 -4.62
C PHE A 128 12.36 5.91 -5.70
N GLY A 129 12.87 7.07 -6.10
CA GLY A 129 13.75 7.24 -7.26
C GLY A 129 15.06 6.44 -7.23
N LYS A 130 15.53 6.03 -6.03
CA LYS A 130 16.72 5.18 -5.82
C LYS A 130 16.44 3.68 -5.91
N THR A 131 15.18 3.27 -5.95
CA THR A 131 14.78 1.86 -6.05
C THR A 131 14.70 1.41 -7.51
N LYS A 132 14.70 0.10 -7.74
CA LYS A 132 14.43 -0.49 -9.06
C LYS A 132 13.12 0.05 -9.66
N TYR A 133 12.06 0.16 -8.86
CA TYR A 133 10.75 0.63 -9.31
C TYR A 133 10.75 2.12 -9.69
N GLY A 134 11.54 2.96 -8.99
CA GLY A 134 11.75 4.35 -9.36
C GLY A 134 12.42 4.49 -10.73
N HIS A 135 13.40 3.64 -11.03
CA HIS A 135 14.04 3.61 -12.35
C HIS A 135 13.06 3.11 -13.44
N LEU A 136 12.36 2.00 -13.19
CA LEU A 136 11.35 1.49 -14.12
C LEU A 136 10.25 2.51 -14.40
N SER A 137 9.83 3.28 -13.39
CA SER A 137 8.78 4.30 -13.57
C SER A 137 9.23 5.43 -14.49
N ARG A 138 10.49 5.88 -14.37
CA ARG A 138 11.07 6.87 -15.30
C ARG A 138 11.16 6.33 -16.72
N LEU A 139 11.57 5.08 -16.89
CA LEU A 139 11.60 4.42 -18.20
C LEU A 139 10.20 4.34 -18.81
N ARG A 140 9.18 3.97 -18.01
CA ARG A 140 7.80 3.88 -18.47
C ARG A 140 7.23 5.24 -18.88
N LEU A 141 7.51 6.29 -18.10
CA LEU A 141 7.14 7.66 -18.46
C LEU A 141 7.81 8.12 -19.77
N ALA A 142 9.08 7.77 -19.99
CA ALA A 142 9.78 8.09 -21.23
C ALA A 142 9.25 7.30 -22.44
N GLN A 143 8.81 6.06 -22.23
CA GLN A 143 8.19 5.22 -23.26
C GLN A 143 6.78 5.72 -23.65
N GLY A 144 6.06 6.30 -22.69
CA GLY A 144 4.66 6.65 -22.84
C GLY A 144 3.73 5.44 -22.77
N PHE A 145 2.43 5.69 -22.93
CA PHE A 145 1.39 4.67 -22.95
C PHE A 145 1.00 4.33 -24.39
N ALA A 146 0.65 3.06 -24.64
CA ALA A 146 0.06 2.66 -25.92
C ALA A 146 -1.22 3.47 -26.20
N PRO A 147 -1.64 3.71 -27.45
CA PRO A 147 -2.91 4.39 -27.75
C PRO A 147 -4.12 3.69 -27.11
N LEU A 148 -5.19 4.44 -26.78
CA LEU A 148 -6.45 3.82 -26.32
C LEU A 148 -7.06 3.06 -27.51
N HIS A 149 -7.46 1.82 -27.29
CA HIS A 149 -8.25 1.07 -28.25
C HIS A 149 -9.73 1.20 -27.86
N GLY A 150 -10.62 1.27 -28.85
CA GLY A 150 -12.06 1.27 -28.60
C GLY A 150 -12.54 -0.11 -28.18
N GLU A 151 -12.35 -0.47 -26.92
CA GLU A 151 -13.01 -1.61 -26.30
C GLU A 151 -14.24 -1.12 -25.52
N SER A 152 -15.29 -1.94 -25.51
CA SER A 152 -16.43 -1.69 -24.63
C SER A 152 -16.00 -1.86 -23.19
N ALA A 153 -16.44 -0.92 -22.33
CA ALA A 153 -16.19 -0.99 -20.90
C ALA A 153 -16.61 -2.36 -20.35
N VAL A 154 -15.81 -2.90 -19.45
CA VAL A 154 -16.05 -4.21 -18.86
C VAL A 154 -17.21 -4.09 -17.87
N THR A 155 -18.34 -4.70 -18.22
CA THR A 155 -19.42 -4.95 -17.26
C THR A 155 -19.16 -6.23 -16.48
N ALA A 156 -19.41 -6.21 -15.17
CA ALA A 156 -19.24 -7.38 -14.32
C ALA A 156 -20.14 -8.53 -14.81
N THR A 157 -19.55 -9.71 -15.00
CA THR A 157 -20.29 -10.94 -15.30
C THR A 157 -21.11 -11.32 -14.07
N PRO A 158 -22.45 -11.48 -14.17
CA PRO A 158 -23.25 -11.91 -13.03
C PRO A 158 -22.79 -13.29 -12.56
N ASN A 159 -22.46 -13.41 -11.28
CA ASN A 159 -22.05 -14.68 -10.68
C ASN A 159 -23.29 -15.60 -10.53
N PRO A 160 -23.36 -16.75 -11.22
CA PRO A 160 -24.52 -17.65 -11.14
C PRO A 160 -24.68 -18.30 -9.76
N TYR A 161 -23.64 -18.28 -8.93
CA TYR A 161 -23.66 -18.78 -7.55
C TYR A 161 -23.87 -17.67 -6.51
N ALA A 162 -24.08 -16.43 -6.93
CA ALA A 162 -24.65 -15.41 -6.05
C ALA A 162 -26.13 -15.76 -5.84
N SER A 163 -26.39 -16.79 -5.04
CA SER A 163 -27.73 -17.12 -4.58
C SER A 163 -28.36 -15.83 -4.08
N ALA A 164 -29.50 -15.49 -4.67
CA ALA A 164 -30.27 -14.31 -4.34
C ALA A 164 -30.73 -14.36 -2.88
N SER A 165 -29.87 -13.96 -1.94
CA SER A 165 -30.28 -13.59 -0.59
C SER A 165 -30.82 -12.16 -0.62
N ALA A 166 -31.82 -11.92 -1.47
CA ALA A 166 -32.67 -10.75 -1.42
C ALA A 166 -33.99 -11.19 -0.76
N SER A 167 -33.96 -11.29 0.57
CA SER A 167 -35.14 -11.42 1.43
C SER A 167 -34.66 -11.00 2.82
N SER A 168 -35.11 -9.94 3.48
CA SER A 168 -36.35 -9.17 3.35
C SER A 168 -36.16 -7.77 3.95
N SER A 169 -36.96 -6.83 3.45
CA SER A 169 -37.11 -5.46 3.95
C SER A 169 -37.57 -5.44 5.41
N PRO A 170 -36.85 -4.80 6.36
CA PRO A 170 -37.49 -4.35 7.58
C PRO A 170 -38.22 -3.04 7.29
N SER A 171 -39.55 -3.14 7.25
CA SER A 171 -40.47 -2.00 7.28
C SER A 171 -40.20 -1.17 8.54
N ALA A 172 -39.46 -0.07 8.41
CA ALA A 172 -39.28 0.88 9.49
C ALA A 172 -40.55 1.71 9.63
N SER A 173 -41.37 1.33 10.61
CA SER A 173 -42.55 2.08 11.05
C SER A 173 -42.12 3.49 11.48
N VAL A 174 -42.75 4.49 10.87
CA VAL A 174 -42.53 5.91 11.11
C VAL A 174 -43.15 6.27 12.47
N SER A 175 -42.35 6.74 13.43
CA SER A 175 -42.84 7.46 14.61
C SER A 175 -42.60 8.96 14.43
N PRO A 176 -43.61 9.83 14.66
CA PRO A 176 -43.53 11.25 14.33
C PRO A 176 -42.79 12.07 15.39
N ALA A 177 -42.35 13.24 14.93
CA ALA A 177 -41.55 14.26 15.59
C ALA A 177 -42.16 14.84 16.89
N VAL A 178 -41.27 15.17 17.83
CA VAL A 178 -41.50 16.22 18.83
C VAL A 178 -40.33 17.19 18.77
N ALA A 179 -40.63 18.45 18.45
CA ALA A 179 -39.71 19.57 18.48
C ALA A 179 -39.52 20.09 19.92
N SER A 180 -38.30 20.51 20.27
CA SER A 180 -38.06 21.53 21.31
C SER A 180 -36.58 21.96 21.41
N PRO A 181 -36.28 23.15 21.99
CA PRO A 181 -35.46 24.16 21.34
C PRO A 181 -34.04 24.34 21.91
N ALA A 182 -33.35 25.30 21.28
CA ALA A 182 -32.02 25.87 21.55
C ALA A 182 -31.60 26.02 23.03
N ALA A 183 -30.32 25.76 23.28
CA ALA A 183 -29.52 26.40 24.32
C ALA A 183 -28.05 26.47 23.88
N ALA A 184 -27.53 27.69 23.70
CA ALA A 184 -26.09 27.96 23.84
C ALA A 184 -25.74 27.84 25.33
N PRO A 185 -24.52 27.38 25.70
CA PRO A 185 -23.59 28.35 26.28
C PRO A 185 -22.08 28.06 26.08
N THR A 186 -21.32 29.16 26.01
CA THR A 186 -20.10 29.45 26.80
C THR A 186 -18.79 28.71 26.50
N ALA A 187 -17.83 29.53 26.04
CA ALA A 187 -16.40 29.28 26.08
C ALA A 187 -15.88 29.05 27.51
N GLY A 188 -15.07 28.02 27.69
CA GLY A 188 -14.29 27.78 28.90
C GLY A 188 -12.86 27.39 28.53
N ALA A 189 -11.92 28.29 28.80
CA ALA A 189 -10.48 28.03 28.76
C ALA A 189 -10.05 27.09 29.90
N SER A 190 -8.84 26.50 29.78
CA SER A 190 -7.83 26.35 30.85
C SER A 190 -7.14 24.96 30.87
N SER A 191 -5.82 24.97 30.59
CA SER A 191 -4.69 24.31 31.31
C SER A 191 -4.73 22.78 31.57
N ALA A 192 -3.66 21.97 31.59
CA ALA A 192 -2.20 22.08 31.39
C ALA A 192 -1.63 20.61 31.39
N PRO A 193 -0.45 20.25 31.94
CA PRO A 193 0.72 19.77 31.19
C PRO A 193 1.13 18.28 31.38
N ILE A 194 1.92 17.79 30.41
CA ILE A 194 3.05 16.83 30.43
C ILE A 194 3.22 15.92 31.67
N PRO A 195 3.27 14.59 31.49
CA PRO A 195 4.13 13.72 32.29
C PRO A 195 5.46 13.41 31.56
N SER A 196 6.54 13.83 32.20
CA SER A 196 7.93 13.52 31.87
C SER A 196 8.27 12.14 32.43
N ALA A 197 8.65 11.18 31.59
CA ALA A 197 9.11 9.87 32.04
C ALA A 197 10.65 9.81 32.03
N THR A 198 11.22 9.83 33.23
CA THR A 198 12.65 9.66 33.53
C THR A 198 13.06 8.19 33.37
N PRO A 199 14.08 7.83 32.57
CA PRO A 199 14.69 6.51 32.63
C PRO A 199 15.74 6.45 33.76
N SER A 200 15.57 5.48 34.66
CA SER A 200 16.55 5.12 35.70
C SER A 200 17.54 4.10 35.14
N ALA A 201 18.81 4.50 35.03
CA ALA A 201 19.91 3.61 34.69
C ALA A 201 20.59 3.12 35.97
N ALA A 202 20.64 1.80 36.16
CA ALA A 202 21.42 1.17 37.22
C ALA A 202 22.83 0.80 36.69
N PRO A 203 23.91 1.09 37.43
CA PRO A 203 25.23 0.57 37.11
C PRO A 203 25.41 -0.85 37.68
N ARG A 204 25.89 -1.79 36.87
CA ARG A 204 26.48 -3.05 37.35
C ARG A 204 28.01 -2.94 37.28
N LYS A 205 28.63 -3.36 38.38
CA LYS A 205 30.08 -3.49 38.60
C LYS A 205 30.68 -4.60 37.74
#